data_AF-A0A9W9ZJ67-F1
#
_entry.id   AF-A0A9W9ZJ67-F1
#
_cell.length_a   1.000
_cell.length_b   1.000
_cell.length_c   1.000
_cell.angle_alpha   90.00
_cell.angle_beta   90.00
_cell.angle_gamma   90.00
#
_symmetry.space_group_name_H-M   'P 1'
#
loop_
_entity.id
_entity.type
_entity.pdbx_description
1 polymer ?
#
loop_
_entity_poly.entity_id
_entity_poly.type
_entity_poly.pdbx_seq_one_letter_code
_entity_poly.pdbx_strand_id
1 'polypeptide(L)'
;MASDSADEITALFEDSGDEGSFTALREDLDDLEAEEDDAGPDDPQPSDADTDDKEEARWTDHLIDIQVPEFLAATGINLVLDNPNQLDFFLAFVGDDLLDFMVEETNRYAHQKLSAFPDRLANFRAVTCAELKASLR
;
A
#
# COMPACT_ATOMS: atom_id res chain seq x y z
N MET A 1 5.66 -38.34 -38.88
CA MET A 1 4.44 -38.41 -38.07
C MET A 1 4.65 -37.49 -36.88
N ALA A 2 3.94 -36.35 -36.88
CA ALA A 2 3.62 -35.59 -35.68
C ALA A 2 2.70 -36.47 -34.79
N SER A 3 2.50 -36.32 -33.50
CA SER A 3 2.65 -35.25 -32.52
C SER A 3 2.60 -35.97 -31.16
N ASP A 4 3.41 -35.59 -30.18
CA ASP A 4 3.04 -35.87 -28.78
C ASP A 4 3.83 -34.97 -27.82
N SER A 5 3.33 -33.76 -27.56
CA SER A 5 3.82 -32.85 -26.51
C SER A 5 2.81 -31.72 -26.28
N ALA A 6 1.52 -32.06 -26.18
CA ALA A 6 0.46 -31.07 -25.94
C ALA A 6 -0.19 -31.20 -24.55
N ASP A 7 0.19 -32.19 -23.74
CA ASP A 7 -0.54 -32.51 -22.51
C ASP A 7 0.16 -32.07 -21.20
N GLU A 8 1.32 -31.41 -21.25
CA GLU A 8 2.06 -31.03 -20.02
C GLU A 8 1.71 -29.63 -19.48
N ILE A 9 1.00 -28.79 -20.25
CA ILE A 9 0.72 -27.39 -19.83
C ILE A 9 -0.61 -27.28 -19.06
N THR A 10 -1.48 -28.28 -19.17
CA THR A 10 -2.85 -28.23 -18.62
C THR A 10 -2.91 -28.57 -17.12
N ALA A 11 -1.84 -29.12 -16.54
CA ALA A 11 -1.79 -29.48 -15.12
C ALA A 11 -1.43 -28.31 -14.17
N LEU A 12 -1.16 -27.11 -14.70
CA LEU A 12 -0.72 -25.95 -13.90
C LEU A 12 -1.85 -25.02 -13.46
N PHE A 13 -3.10 -25.32 -13.84
CA PHE A 13 -4.30 -24.55 -13.48
C PHE A 13 -5.34 -25.43 -12.78
N GLU A 14 -4.89 -26.36 -11.91
CA GLU A 14 -5.80 -26.96 -10.93
C GLU A 14 -6.14 -25.94 -9.85
N ASP A 15 -7.38 -25.47 -9.96
CA ASP A 15 -8.17 -24.69 -9.03
C ASP A 15 -8.11 -25.25 -7.60
N SER A 16 -7.22 -24.69 -6.76
CA SER A 16 -7.33 -24.86 -5.31
C SER A 16 -8.08 -23.66 -4.73
N GLY A 17 -9.41 -23.77 -4.72
CA GLY A 17 -10.25 -22.97 -3.83
C GLY A 17 -9.90 -23.29 -2.39
N ASP A 18 -8.93 -22.56 -1.85
CA ASP A 18 -8.66 -22.46 -0.42
C ASP A 18 -9.03 -21.04 0.01
N GLU A 19 -10.15 -20.91 0.71
CA GLU A 19 -10.57 -19.72 1.43
C GLU A 19 -9.70 -19.56 2.68
N GLY A 20 -8.43 -19.27 2.42
CA GLY A 20 -7.40 -18.99 3.41
C GLY A 20 -7.69 -17.66 4.11
N SER A 21 -8.20 -17.78 5.34
CA SER A 21 -8.33 -16.69 6.31
C SER A 21 -7.02 -15.92 6.45
N PHE A 22 -7.01 -14.67 5.98
CA PHE A 22 -5.87 -13.76 6.03
C PHE A 22 -5.53 -13.41 7.48
N THR A 23 -4.61 -14.16 8.10
CA THR A 23 -4.11 -13.90 9.46
C THR A 23 -2.63 -13.52 9.51
N ALA A 24 -2.02 -13.23 8.35
CA ALA A 24 -0.60 -12.87 8.21
C ALA A 24 -0.21 -11.46 8.71
N LEU A 25 -1.05 -10.81 9.55
CA LEU A 25 -0.76 -9.50 10.17
C LEU A 25 -0.64 -9.57 11.70
N ARG A 26 -0.49 -10.76 12.30
CA ARG A 26 -0.54 -10.94 13.76
C ARG A 26 0.75 -11.34 14.46
N GLU A 27 1.89 -11.39 13.76
CA GLU A 27 3.13 -11.91 14.38
C GLU A 27 4.10 -10.85 14.94
N ASP A 28 3.80 -9.54 14.82
CA ASP A 28 4.71 -8.48 15.31
C ASP A 28 4.05 -7.51 16.33
N LEU A 29 3.05 -7.95 17.10
CA LEU A 29 2.42 -7.13 18.17
C LEU A 29 2.57 -7.77 19.56
N ASP A 30 3.72 -8.38 19.85
CA ASP A 30 4.01 -8.99 21.15
C ASP A 30 5.19 -8.32 21.89
N ASP A 31 5.60 -7.11 21.50
CA ASP A 31 6.78 -6.42 22.08
C ASP A 31 6.45 -5.01 22.62
N LEU A 32 5.25 -4.83 23.16
CA LEU A 32 4.96 -3.75 24.09
C LEU A 32 4.82 -4.35 25.49
N GLU A 33 5.96 -4.61 26.14
CA GLU A 33 6.02 -4.81 27.58
C GLU A 33 5.36 -3.61 28.27
N ALA A 34 4.19 -3.86 28.87
CA ALA A 34 3.62 -2.97 29.85
C ALA A 34 4.52 -3.03 31.08
N GLU A 35 5.42 -2.06 31.22
CA GLU A 35 6.08 -1.77 32.48
C GLU A 35 5.00 -1.30 33.47
N GLU A 36 4.45 -2.25 34.24
CA GLU A 36 3.71 -1.96 35.46
C GLU A 36 4.73 -1.46 36.50
N ASP A 37 4.96 -0.15 36.53
CA ASP A 37 5.67 0.50 37.63
C ASP A 37 4.76 0.48 38.87
N ASP A 38 4.96 -0.56 39.69
CA ASP A 38 4.49 -0.72 41.06
C ASP A 38 5.10 0.36 41.97
N ALA A 39 4.59 1.58 41.87
CA ALA A 39 4.78 2.61 42.87
C ALA A 39 3.47 2.73 43.68
N GLY A 40 3.48 2.12 44.87
CA GLY A 40 2.39 2.23 45.84
C GLY A 40 1.99 3.68 46.15
N PRO A 41 0.81 3.91 46.73
CA PRO A 41 0.29 5.27 46.94
C PRO A 41 1.09 5.97 48.05
N ASP A 42 2.11 6.74 47.65
CA ASP A 42 2.60 7.86 48.45
C ASP A 42 1.62 9.01 48.24
N ASP A 43 0.80 9.27 49.26
CA ASP A 43 -0.23 10.30 49.33
C ASP A 43 0.35 11.71 49.08
N PRO A 44 0.16 12.31 47.89
CA PRO A 44 0.50 13.70 47.67
C PRO A 44 -0.74 14.52 48.07
N GLN A 45 -0.63 15.19 49.22
CA GLN A 45 -1.54 16.25 49.64
C GLN A 45 -1.96 17.12 48.43
N PRO A 46 -3.26 17.37 48.22
CA PRO A 46 -3.70 18.29 47.18
C PRO A 46 -3.21 19.69 47.56
N SER A 47 -2.14 20.14 46.89
CA SER A 47 -1.76 21.54 46.88
C SER A 47 -2.85 22.32 46.16
N ASP A 48 -3.32 23.36 46.83
CA ASP A 48 -4.46 24.18 46.45
C ASP A 48 -4.45 24.64 44.99
N ALA A 49 -5.53 24.27 44.30
CA ALA A 49 -6.26 25.03 43.29
C ALA A 49 -5.45 25.93 42.33
N ASP A 50 -4.98 25.34 41.23
CA ASP A 50 -5.20 25.99 39.93
C ASP A 50 -6.61 25.59 39.46
N THR A 51 -7.61 26.42 39.80
CA THR A 51 -8.90 26.39 39.11
C THR A 51 -8.67 26.92 37.69
N ASP A 52 -8.11 26.06 36.83
CA ASP A 52 -8.29 26.19 35.40
C ASP A 52 -9.76 25.85 35.14
N ASP A 53 -10.61 26.88 35.20
CA ASP A 53 -12.03 26.85 34.87
C ASP A 53 -12.20 26.57 33.37
N LYS A 54 -11.68 25.44 32.90
CA LYS A 54 -12.02 24.86 31.61
C LYS A 54 -13.42 24.31 31.79
N GLU A 55 -14.40 25.13 31.42
CA GLU A 55 -15.80 24.75 31.37
C GLU A 55 -15.93 23.51 30.48
N GLU A 56 -15.93 22.33 31.12
CA GLU A 56 -16.08 21.06 30.45
C GLU A 56 -17.40 21.08 29.69
N ALA A 57 -17.36 20.84 28.38
CA ALA A 57 -18.55 20.84 27.55
C ALA A 57 -19.52 19.75 28.04
N ARG A 58 -20.60 20.16 28.71
CA ARG A 58 -21.64 19.27 29.21
C ARG A 58 -22.69 19.07 28.11
N TRP A 59 -23.05 17.81 27.86
CA TRP A 59 -24.20 17.50 27.00
C TRP A 59 -25.47 18.09 27.63
N THR A 60 -26.26 18.80 26.83
CA THR A 60 -27.55 19.36 27.26
C THR A 60 -28.67 18.70 26.48
N ASP A 61 -29.82 18.49 27.12
CA ASP A 61 -31.05 18.03 26.46
C ASP A 61 -31.68 19.11 25.56
N HIS A 62 -31.09 20.32 25.54
CA HIS A 62 -31.49 21.42 24.67
C HIS A 62 -30.95 21.21 23.26
N LEU A 63 -31.86 20.92 22.32
CA LEU A 63 -31.55 20.88 20.91
C LEU A 63 -31.50 22.32 20.37
N ILE A 64 -30.32 22.75 19.97
CA ILE A 64 -30.13 24.01 19.24
C ILE A 64 -30.09 23.65 17.76
N ASP A 65 -30.84 24.39 16.94
CA ASP A 65 -30.81 24.23 15.49
C ASP A 65 -29.53 24.87 14.96
N ILE A 66 -28.47 24.08 14.85
CA ILE A 66 -27.16 24.55 14.38
C ILE A 66 -27.19 24.54 12.86
N GLN A 67 -26.99 25.70 12.25
CA GLN A 67 -26.77 25.77 10.81
C GLN A 67 -25.35 25.30 10.48
N VAL A 68 -25.24 24.10 9.91
CA VAL A 68 -23.99 23.61 9.35
C VAL A 68 -23.79 24.28 7.99
N PRO A 69 -22.70 25.06 7.78
CA PRO A 69 -22.41 25.65 6.48
C PRO A 69 -22.26 24.58 5.40
N GLU A 70 -22.65 24.93 4.17
CA GLU A 70 -22.44 24.06 3.01
C GLU A 70 -20.94 23.87 2.75
N PHE A 71 -20.54 22.63 2.47
CA PHE A 71 -19.16 22.32 2.10
C PHE A 71 -18.89 22.75 0.66
N LEU A 72 -18.13 23.82 0.49
CA LEU A 72 -17.83 24.42 -0.83
C LEU A 72 -16.48 24.02 -1.42
N ALA A 73 -15.65 23.26 -0.69
CA ALA A 73 -14.35 22.85 -1.22
C ALA A 73 -14.51 21.73 -2.25
N ALA A 74 -13.63 21.70 -3.25
CA ALA A 74 -13.58 20.60 -4.19
C ALA A 74 -13.26 19.29 -3.44
N THR A 75 -14.08 18.27 -3.63
CA THR A 75 -13.82 16.93 -3.12
C THR A 75 -12.96 16.14 -4.10
N GLY A 76 -12.05 15.31 -3.58
CA GLY A 76 -11.23 14.41 -4.37
C GLY A 76 -9.87 14.94 -4.81
N ILE A 77 -9.21 14.19 -5.68
CA ILE A 77 -7.85 14.47 -6.15
C ILE A 77 -7.91 15.54 -7.23
N ASN A 78 -7.23 16.66 -6.99
CA ASN A 78 -7.07 17.73 -7.97
C ASN A 78 -5.84 17.46 -8.84
N LEU A 79 -6.04 16.71 -9.92
CA LEU A 79 -4.98 16.40 -10.87
C LEU A 79 -5.22 17.18 -12.17
N VAL A 80 -4.25 18.00 -12.57
CA VAL A 80 -4.33 18.75 -13.84
C VAL A 80 -3.65 17.92 -14.92
N LEU A 81 -4.45 17.30 -15.79
CA LEU A 81 -3.99 16.59 -16.98
C LEU A 81 -4.70 17.16 -18.22
N ASP A 82 -3.95 17.34 -19.31
CA ASP A 82 -4.52 17.81 -20.58
C ASP A 82 -4.96 16.61 -21.43
N ASN A 83 -6.28 16.45 -21.58
CA ASN A 83 -6.92 15.37 -22.33
C ASN A 83 -6.37 13.96 -22.02
N PRO A 84 -6.40 13.52 -20.74
CA PRO A 84 -5.73 12.29 -20.32
C PRO A 84 -6.42 11.02 -20.84
N ASN A 85 -5.59 10.01 -21.11
CA ASN A 85 -6.01 8.62 -21.26
C ASN A 85 -5.91 7.88 -19.91
N GLN A 86 -6.38 6.62 -19.86
CA GLN A 86 -6.39 5.83 -18.64
C GLN A 86 -4.98 5.60 -18.03
N LEU A 87 -3.96 5.43 -18.88
CA LEU A 87 -2.57 5.26 -18.44
C LEU A 87 -2.05 6.55 -17.79
N ASP A 88 -2.45 7.73 -18.24
CA ASP A 88 -2.00 8.99 -17.67
C ASP A 88 -2.45 9.15 -16.21
N PHE A 89 -3.63 8.64 -15.86
CA PHE A 89 -4.08 8.60 -14.46
C PHE A 89 -3.24 7.66 -13.61
N PHE A 90 -2.87 6.48 -14.13
CA PHE A 90 -2.01 5.55 -13.42
C PHE A 90 -0.61 6.14 -13.21
N LEU A 91 -0.03 6.72 -14.26
CA LEU A 91 1.29 7.36 -14.23
C LEU A 91 1.33 8.62 -13.37
N ALA A 92 0.18 9.20 -13.00
CA ALA A 92 0.14 10.29 -12.03
C ALA A 92 0.52 9.84 -10.61
N PHE A 93 0.38 8.54 -10.30
CA PHE A 93 0.75 7.96 -9.01
C PHE A 93 2.06 7.18 -9.06
N VAL A 94 2.48 6.78 -10.26
CA VAL A 94 3.71 6.03 -10.49
C VAL A 94 4.74 6.96 -11.11
N GLY A 95 5.66 7.45 -10.28
CA GLY A 95 6.76 8.31 -10.72
C GLY A 95 7.71 7.61 -11.69
N ASP A 96 8.39 8.41 -12.50
CA ASP A 96 9.40 7.90 -13.44
C ASP A 96 10.56 7.19 -12.71
N ASP A 97 10.87 7.59 -11.47
CA ASP A 97 11.84 6.93 -10.59
C ASP A 97 11.47 5.48 -10.29
N LEU A 98 10.20 5.22 -9.97
CA LEU A 98 9.71 3.86 -9.75
C LEU A 98 9.73 3.04 -11.04
N LEU A 99 9.40 3.64 -12.18
CA LEU A 99 9.47 2.95 -13.48
C LEU A 99 10.91 2.62 -13.86
N ASP A 100 11.83 3.54 -13.65
CA ASP A 100 13.26 3.32 -13.88
C ASP A 100 13.79 2.21 -12.97
N PHE A 101 13.40 2.21 -11.69
CA PHE A 101 13.72 1.13 -10.76
C PHE A 101 13.16 -0.22 -11.24
N MET A 102 11.90 -0.27 -11.68
CA MET A 102 11.28 -1.49 -12.23
C MET A 102 12.04 -1.99 -13.46
N VAL A 103 12.48 -1.09 -14.34
CA VAL A 103 13.29 -1.45 -15.52
C VAL A 103 14.64 -2.02 -15.10
N GLU A 104 15.34 -1.36 -14.19
CA GLU A 104 16.63 -1.84 -13.67
C GLU A 104 16.49 -3.23 -13.05
N GLU A 105 15.52 -3.41 -12.17
CA GLU A 105 15.27 -4.67 -11.48
C GLU A 105 14.85 -5.80 -12.41
N THR A 106 13.97 -5.50 -13.39
CA THR A 106 13.57 -6.49 -14.40
C THR A 106 14.77 -6.98 -15.19
N ASN A 107 15.65 -6.07 -15.61
CA ASN A 107 16.85 -6.42 -16.35
C ASN A 107 17.84 -7.19 -15.48
N ARG A 108 18.09 -6.72 -14.25
CA ARG A 108 18.94 -7.42 -13.27
C ARG A 108 18.48 -8.85 -13.06
N TYR A 109 17.17 -9.06 -12.87
CA TYR A 109 16.58 -10.37 -12.68
C TYR A 109 16.70 -11.25 -13.93
N ALA A 110 16.48 -10.70 -15.12
CA ALA A 110 16.67 -11.43 -16.38
C ALA A 110 18.13 -11.91 -16.53
N HIS A 111 19.11 -11.05 -16.22
CA HIS A 111 20.52 -11.41 -16.20
C HIS A 111 20.82 -12.54 -15.21
N GLN A 112 20.25 -12.49 -14.01
CA GLN A 112 20.43 -13.56 -13.01
C GLN A 112 19.86 -14.90 -13.49
N LYS A 113 18.65 -14.92 -14.04
CA LYS A 113 17.99 -16.14 -14.53
C LYS A 113 18.66 -16.74 -15.75
N LEU A 114 19.18 -15.89 -16.64
CA LEU A 114 19.83 -16.33 -17.87
C LEU A 114 21.34 -16.56 -17.71
N SER A 115 21.92 -16.26 -16.55
CA SER A 115 23.35 -16.43 -16.27
C SER A 115 23.84 -17.87 -16.52
N ALA A 116 22.99 -18.87 -16.25
CA ALA A 116 23.28 -20.29 -16.51
C ALA A 116 23.14 -20.71 -17.99
N PHE A 117 22.62 -19.84 -18.86
CA PHE A 117 22.31 -20.12 -20.26
C PHE A 117 22.92 -19.04 -21.18
N PRO A 118 24.23 -19.11 -21.48
CA PRO A 118 24.96 -18.07 -22.21
C PRO A 118 24.34 -17.71 -23.57
N ASP A 119 23.86 -18.71 -24.32
CA ASP A 119 23.23 -18.49 -25.63
C ASP A 119 21.91 -17.72 -25.52
N ARG A 120 21.13 -17.93 -24.44
CA ARG A 120 19.89 -17.18 -24.20
C ARG A 120 20.19 -15.78 -23.71
N LEU A 121 21.20 -15.63 -22.86
CA LEU A 121 21.65 -14.33 -22.36
C LEU A 121 22.16 -13.44 -23.51
N ALA A 122 22.91 -14.00 -24.45
CA ALA A 122 23.41 -13.25 -25.61
C ALA A 122 22.30 -12.73 -26.53
N ASN A 123 21.15 -13.42 -26.57
CA ASN A 123 19.98 -13.02 -27.34
C ASN A 123 18.98 -12.17 -26.53
N PHE A 124 19.21 -11.99 -25.23
CA PHE A 124 18.33 -11.20 -24.38
C PHE A 124 18.50 -9.71 -24.68
N ARG A 125 17.37 -9.02 -24.85
CA ARG A 125 17.31 -7.57 -25.00
C ARG A 125 16.78 -6.96 -23.71
N ALA A 126 17.53 -6.00 -23.18
CA ALA A 126 17.11 -5.26 -22.01
C ALA A 126 15.77 -4.54 -22.25
N VAL A 127 14.88 -4.65 -21.27
CA VAL A 127 13.61 -3.93 -21.20
C VAL A 127 13.91 -2.44 -21.05
N THR A 128 13.15 -1.62 -21.76
CA THR A 128 13.20 -0.16 -21.67
C THR A 128 11.98 0.41 -20.94
N CYS A 129 12.10 1.63 -20.42
CA CYS A 129 10.97 2.33 -19.80
C CYS A 129 9.79 2.51 -20.78
N ALA A 130 10.07 2.70 -22.07
CA ALA A 130 9.04 2.77 -23.10
C ALA A 130 8.29 1.44 -23.29
N GLU A 131 9.00 0.31 -23.26
CA GLU A 131 8.41 -1.03 -23.36
C GLU A 131 7.62 -1.37 -22.08
N LEU A 132 8.13 -0.99 -20.91
CA LEU A 132 7.40 -1.15 -19.65
C LEU A 132 6.12 -0.30 -19.66
N LYS A 133 6.18 0.98 -20.02
CA LYS A 133 5.00 1.85 -20.17
C LYS A 133 4.02 1.31 -21.22
N ALA A 134 4.53 0.70 -22.30
CA ALA A 134 3.68 0.08 -23.31
C ALA A 134 2.96 -1.18 -22.81
N SER A 135 3.57 -1.95 -21.91
CA SER A 135 2.92 -3.12 -21.29
C SER A 135 1.81 -2.77 -20.29
N LEU A 136 1.73 -1.50 -19.87
CA LEU A 136 0.71 -0.98 -18.96
C LEU A 136 -0.49 -0.35 -19.70
N ARG A 137 -0.45 -0.30 -21.04
CA ARG A 137 -1.59 0.10 -21.87
C ARG A 137 -2.57 -1.04 -22.06
#